data_AF-A0A379LSS3-F1
#
_entry.id   AF-A0A379LSS3-F1
#
_cell.length_a   1.000
_cell.length_b   1.000
_cell.length_c   1.000
_cell.angle_alpha   90.00
_cell.angle_beta   90.00
_cell.angle_gamma   90.00
#
_symmetry.space_group_name_H-M   'P 1'
#
loop_
_entity.id
_entity.type
_entity.pdbx_description
1 polymer ?
#
loop_
_entity_poly.entity_id
_entity_poly.type
_entity_poly.pdbx_seq_one_letter_code
_entity_poly.pdbx_strand_id
1 'polypeptide(L)'
;MTLPFFCGEETLPIGFLTQSLVSTQAGSTEKQIMKPLMLMLFTLCLTGCVQYKWVKPDASEQQETITETACRAQALRDLPPDNVVSGKYTSKDSKYKTTDTDYSTSDANESQREILVKDCMFKRGWQQIEVQQ
;
A
#
# COMPACT_ATOMS: atom_id res chain seq x y z
N MET A 1 6.32 0.39 -16.99
CA MET A 1 6.27 1.29 -15.81
C MET A 1 5.43 0.57 -14.77
N THR A 2 6.07 -0.27 -13.96
CA THR A 2 5.42 -1.09 -12.93
C THR A 2 5.47 -0.31 -11.63
N LEU A 3 4.34 0.27 -11.22
CA LEU A 3 4.20 0.88 -9.90
C LEU A 3 4.14 -0.25 -8.85
N PRO A 4 4.89 -0.16 -7.74
CA PRO A 4 4.69 -1.07 -6.62
C PRO A 4 3.34 -0.73 -5.97
N PHE A 5 2.40 -1.66 -6.05
CA PHE A 5 1.18 -1.64 -5.25
C PHE A 5 1.58 -1.83 -3.78
N PHE A 6 1.64 -0.74 -3.03
CA PHE A 6 1.63 -0.81 -1.57
C PHE A 6 0.19 -1.16 -1.15
N CYS A 7 -0.01 -2.43 -0.83
CA CYS A 7 -1.22 -2.90 -0.16
C CYS A 7 -1.18 -2.37 1.28
N GLY A 8 -2.20 -1.63 1.70
CA GLY A 8 -2.32 -1.10 3.06
C GLY A 8 -2.28 -2.22 4.09
N GLU A 9 -1.32 -2.13 5.01
CA GLU A 9 -1.14 -3.07 6.11
C GLU A 9 -2.14 -2.73 7.22
N GLU A 10 -3.34 -3.31 7.17
CA GLU A 10 -4.26 -3.37 8.33
C GLU A 10 -4.09 -4.72 9.04
N THR A 11 -3.36 -4.69 10.15
CA THR A 11 -3.18 -5.82 11.06
C THR A 11 -4.41 -5.96 11.96
N LEU A 12 -5.18 -7.05 11.80
CA LEU A 12 -6.18 -7.49 12.79
C LEU A 12 -5.67 -8.70 13.59
N PRO A 13 -5.97 -8.77 14.91
CA PRO A 13 -5.34 -9.71 15.83
C PRO A 13 -5.95 -11.12 15.73
N ILE A 14 -5.12 -12.11 15.44
CA ILE A 14 -5.51 -13.53 15.49
C ILE A 14 -5.35 -14.01 16.93
N GLY A 15 -6.47 -14.02 17.67
CA GLY A 15 -6.65 -14.82 18.87
C GLY A 15 -7.63 -15.96 18.60
N PHE A 16 -7.41 -17.10 19.27
CA PHE A 16 -8.26 -18.31 19.31
C PHE A 16 -8.16 -19.22 18.04
N LEU A 17 -7.79 -20.51 18.07
CA LEU A 17 -7.84 -21.54 19.09
C LEU A 17 -6.73 -22.59 18.87
N THR A 18 -6.10 -22.98 19.98
CA THR A 18 -5.32 -24.22 20.11
C THR A 18 -6.23 -25.44 19.93
N GLN A 19 -5.90 -26.36 19.02
CA GLN A 19 -6.17 -27.78 19.22
C GLN A 19 -4.98 -28.61 18.75
N SER A 20 -4.44 -29.33 19.73
CA SER A 20 -3.37 -30.30 19.65
C SER A 20 -3.79 -31.48 18.77
N LEU A 21 -2.96 -31.84 17.78
CA LEU A 21 -3.04 -33.15 17.15
C LEU A 21 -1.66 -33.81 17.16
N VAL A 22 -1.64 -34.88 17.94
CA VAL A 22 -0.61 -35.88 18.17
C VAL A 22 0.13 -36.26 16.90
N SER A 23 1.46 -36.16 16.95
CA SER A 23 2.36 -36.80 16.01
C SER A 23 2.24 -38.31 16.11
N THR A 24 1.94 -38.98 15.00
CA THR A 24 2.27 -40.39 14.82
C THR A 24 2.90 -40.55 13.45
N GLN A 25 4.19 -40.86 13.47
CA GLN A 25 4.97 -41.24 12.30
C GLN A 25 4.72 -42.72 12.03
N ALA A 26 4.33 -43.08 10.82
CA ALA A 26 4.61 -44.39 10.22
C ALA A 26 4.06 -44.42 8.79
N GLY A 27 4.89 -44.78 7.81
CA GLY A 27 4.39 -45.19 6.50
C GLY A 27 5.14 -44.61 5.32
N SER A 28 6.23 -45.29 4.96
CA SER A 28 6.80 -45.31 3.61
C SER A 28 5.72 -45.48 2.54
N THR A 29 5.61 -44.55 1.59
CA THR A 29 5.44 -44.85 0.15
C THR A 29 5.59 -43.59 -0.70
N GLU A 30 6.63 -43.62 -1.51
CA GLU A 30 6.86 -42.87 -2.74
C GLU A 30 5.64 -42.94 -3.68
N LYS A 31 4.93 -41.81 -3.94
CA LYS A 31 4.31 -41.43 -5.24
C LYS A 31 3.35 -40.22 -5.15
N GLN A 32 3.63 -39.22 -5.99
CA GLN A 32 2.79 -38.09 -6.44
C GLN A 32 2.38 -37.00 -5.43
N ILE A 33 3.34 -36.20 -4.95
CA ILE A 33 3.09 -34.92 -4.25
C ILE A 33 3.34 -33.71 -5.17
N MET A 34 2.98 -33.80 -6.46
CA MET A 34 3.13 -32.67 -7.41
C MET A 34 1.80 -32.06 -7.85
N LYS A 35 0.66 -32.74 -7.59
CA LYS A 35 -0.67 -32.30 -8.03
C LYS A 35 -1.46 -31.45 -7.03
N PRO A 36 -1.42 -31.66 -5.69
CA PRO A 36 -2.19 -30.81 -4.78
C PRO A 36 -1.51 -29.46 -4.47
N LEU A 37 -0.18 -29.37 -4.63
CA LEU A 37 0.58 -28.13 -4.38
C LEU A 37 0.28 -27.04 -5.42
N MET A 38 0.14 -27.42 -6.70
CA MET A 38 -0.20 -26.49 -7.79
C MET A 38 -1.62 -25.93 -7.65
N LEU A 39 -2.56 -26.71 -7.10
CA LEU A 39 -3.95 -26.28 -6.86
C LEU A 39 -4.05 -25.26 -5.70
N MET A 40 -3.27 -25.45 -4.64
CA MET A 40 -3.14 -24.48 -3.54
C MET A 40 -2.52 -23.15 -3.99
N LEU A 41 -1.47 -23.19 -4.82
CA LEU A 41 -0.81 -21.98 -5.31
C LEU A 41 -1.73 -21.10 -6.16
N PHE A 42 -2.66 -21.72 -6.91
CA PHE A 42 -3.63 -20.98 -7.73
C PHE A 42 -4.67 -20.24 -6.88
N THR A 43 -5.07 -20.78 -5.72
CA THR A 43 -6.05 -20.13 -4.83
C THR A 43 -5.50 -18.91 -4.07
N LEU A 44 -4.19 -18.83 -3.85
CA LEU A 44 -3.54 -17.66 -3.23
C LEU A 44 -3.44 -16.45 -4.16
N CYS A 45 -3.51 -16.65 -5.48
CA CYS A 45 -3.47 -15.55 -6.45
C CYS A 45 -4.79 -14.80 -6.60
N LEU A 46 -5.88 -15.23 -5.92
CA LEU A 46 -7.19 -14.57 -5.95
C LEU A 46 -7.43 -13.61 -4.77
N THR A 47 -6.41 -13.26 -3.99
CA THR A 47 -6.53 -12.11 -3.07
C THR A 47 -6.64 -10.84 -3.92
N GLY A 48 -7.87 -10.43 -4.23
CA GLY A 48 -8.15 -9.26 -5.07
C GLY A 48 -7.66 -7.98 -4.41
N CYS A 49 -6.95 -7.14 -5.17
CA CYS A 49 -6.66 -5.78 -4.74
C CYS A 49 -7.98 -4.99 -4.76
N VAL A 50 -8.41 -4.50 -3.59
CA VAL A 50 -9.53 -3.56 -3.53
C VAL A 50 -9.05 -2.18 -4.00
N GLN A 51 -9.66 -1.67 -5.06
CA GLN A 51 -9.36 -0.33 -5.57
C GLN A 51 -10.41 0.65 -5.08
N TYR A 52 -10.00 1.74 -4.46
CA TYR A 52 -10.93 2.78 -4.04
C TYR A 52 -11.07 3.86 -5.11
N LYS A 53 -12.30 4.32 -5.35
CA LYS A 53 -12.61 5.42 -6.27
C LYS A 53 -13.52 6.47 -5.62
N TRP A 54 -13.33 7.74 -5.96
CA TRP A 54 -14.25 8.80 -5.56
C TRP A 54 -15.43 8.88 -6.52
N VAL A 55 -16.64 8.90 -5.97
CA VAL A 55 -17.88 9.01 -6.74
C VAL A 55 -18.78 10.11 -6.21
N LYS A 56 -19.49 10.74 -7.14
CA LYS A 56 -20.55 11.71 -6.89
C LYS A 56 -21.53 11.64 -8.07
N PRO A 57 -22.86 11.58 -7.83
CA PRO A 57 -23.85 11.22 -8.85
C PRO A 57 -23.88 12.16 -10.07
N ASP A 58 -23.53 13.43 -9.88
CA ASP A 58 -23.60 14.46 -10.93
C ASP A 58 -22.22 14.96 -11.40
N ALA A 59 -21.13 14.29 -11.01
CA ALA A 59 -19.77 14.77 -11.24
C ALA A 59 -19.04 13.98 -12.31
N SER A 60 -18.24 14.68 -13.12
CA SER A 60 -17.32 14.05 -14.08
C SER A 60 -15.98 13.69 -13.43
N GLU A 61 -15.25 12.77 -14.06
CA GLU A 61 -13.88 12.40 -13.65
C GLU A 61 -12.90 13.59 -13.65
N GLN A 62 -13.12 14.57 -14.53
CA GLN A 62 -12.34 15.80 -14.53
C GLN A 62 -12.60 16.61 -13.26
N GLN A 63 -13.85 16.66 -12.79
CA GLN A 63 -14.20 17.35 -11.55
C GLN A 63 -13.65 16.62 -10.32
N GLU A 64 -13.56 15.29 -10.36
CA GLU A 64 -12.88 14.49 -9.34
C GLU A 64 -11.43 14.95 -9.19
N THR A 65 -10.67 14.91 -10.28
CA THR A 65 -9.23 15.28 -10.29
C THR A 65 -9.01 16.72 -9.84
N ILE A 66 -9.83 17.67 -10.32
CA ILE A 66 -9.73 19.09 -9.92
C ILE A 66 -10.00 19.24 -8.43
N THR A 67 -11.06 18.58 -7.93
CA THR A 67 -11.44 18.67 -6.53
C THR A 67 -10.38 18.07 -5.62
N GLU A 68 -9.89 16.88 -5.99
CA GLU A 68 -8.84 16.18 -5.25
C GLU A 68 -7.54 17.00 -5.23
N THR A 69 -7.14 17.57 -6.37
CA THR A 69 -5.96 18.44 -6.45
C THR A 69 -6.10 19.65 -5.55
N ALA A 70 -7.28 20.30 -5.55
CA ALA A 70 -7.54 21.42 -4.66
C ALA A 70 -7.52 21.02 -3.18
N CYS A 71 -8.04 19.84 -2.83
CA CYS A 71 -7.97 19.30 -1.47
C CYS A 71 -6.54 18.96 -1.04
N ARG A 72 -5.73 18.36 -1.93
CA ARG A 72 -4.30 18.11 -1.71
C ARG A 72 -3.53 19.41 -1.48
N ALA A 73 -3.81 20.43 -2.29
CA ALA A 73 -3.20 21.75 -2.12
C ALA A 73 -3.57 22.38 -0.78
N GLN A 74 -4.83 22.29 -0.35
CA GLN A 74 -5.26 22.76 0.97
C GLN A 74 -4.57 21.99 2.10
N ALA A 75 -4.53 20.66 2.01
CA ALA A 75 -3.90 19.82 3.01
C ALA A 75 -2.39 20.13 3.19
N LEU A 76 -1.69 20.49 2.11
CA LEU A 76 -0.30 20.97 2.17
C LEU A 76 -0.15 22.34 2.83
N ARG A 77 -1.18 23.21 2.77
CA ARG A 77 -1.18 24.50 3.48
C ARG A 77 -1.42 24.31 4.96
N ASP A 78 -2.35 23.43 5.32
CA ASP A 78 -2.74 23.17 6.70
C ASP A 78 -1.70 22.32 7.43
N LEU A 79 -1.11 21.33 6.74
CA LEU A 79 -0.06 20.46 7.27
C LEU A 79 1.12 20.37 6.28
N PRO A 80 2.12 21.26 6.40
CA PRO A 80 3.28 21.25 5.52
C PRO A 80 4.12 19.99 5.70
N PRO A 81 4.91 19.60 4.68
CA PRO A 81 5.82 18.47 4.78
C PRO A 81 6.83 18.63 5.91
N ASP A 82 6.96 17.60 6.74
CA ASP A 82 8.00 17.49 7.77
C ASP A 82 9.03 16.45 7.33
N ASN A 83 9.97 16.90 6.50
CA ASN A 83 10.98 16.04 5.89
C ASN A 83 12.05 15.66 6.92
N VAL A 84 12.04 14.40 7.34
CA VAL A 84 13.03 13.82 8.23
C VAL A 84 14.06 13.06 7.40
N VAL A 85 15.35 13.37 7.59
CA VAL A 85 16.45 12.64 6.97
C VAL A 85 16.71 11.35 7.77
N SER A 86 16.47 10.20 7.16
CA SER A 86 16.65 8.89 7.79
C SER A 86 18.00 8.26 7.48
N GLY A 87 18.67 8.70 6.42
CA GLY A 87 19.93 8.11 5.97
C GLY A 87 20.74 9.04 5.08
N LYS A 88 22.05 8.81 5.07
CA LYS A 88 23.00 9.49 4.20
C LYS A 88 23.94 8.45 3.60
N TYR A 89 24.03 8.43 2.29
CA TYR A 89 24.99 7.61 1.56
C TYR A 89 25.89 8.53 0.73
N THR A 90 27.20 8.31 0.80
CA THR A 90 28.15 9.05 -0.03
C THR A 90 28.93 8.06 -0.87
N SER A 91 28.82 8.18 -2.19
CA SER A 91 29.65 7.43 -3.13
C SER A 91 30.76 8.32 -3.67
N LYS A 92 31.91 7.71 -3.96
CA LYS A 92 33.05 8.38 -4.58
C LYS A 92 33.43 7.63 -5.83
N ASP A 93 33.37 8.29 -6.97
CA ASP A 93 33.88 7.76 -8.22
C ASP A 93 35.31 8.25 -8.44
N SER A 94 36.28 7.34 -8.38
CA SER A 94 37.69 7.66 -8.55
C SER A 94 38.09 7.90 -10.01
N LYS A 95 37.31 7.39 -10.98
CA LYS A 95 37.55 7.51 -12.41
C LYS A 95 37.15 8.89 -12.92
N TYR A 96 36.01 9.41 -12.45
CA TYR A 96 35.49 10.73 -12.81
C TYR A 96 35.77 11.80 -11.73
N LYS A 97 36.37 11.40 -10.60
CA LYS A 97 36.65 12.25 -9.44
C LYS A 97 35.40 12.97 -8.92
N THR A 98 34.23 12.32 -8.97
CA THR A 98 33.00 12.86 -8.40
C THR A 98 32.75 12.29 -7.01
N THR A 99 32.05 13.06 -6.19
CA THR A 99 31.56 12.61 -4.89
C THR A 99 30.10 12.99 -4.81
N ASP A 100 29.25 11.98 -4.81
CA ASP A 100 27.81 12.12 -4.81
C ASP A 100 27.30 11.74 -3.42
N THR A 101 26.40 12.54 -2.88
CA THR A 101 25.81 12.30 -1.57
C THR A 101 24.31 12.29 -1.69
N ASP A 102 23.74 11.12 -1.42
CA ASP A 102 22.32 10.88 -1.42
C ASP A 102 21.78 10.92 0.00
N TYR A 103 20.65 11.58 0.17
CA TYR A 103 19.92 11.64 1.43
C TYR A 103 18.61 10.89 1.27
N SER A 104 18.35 9.97 2.19
CA SER A 104 17.03 9.37 2.34
C SER A 104 16.18 10.30 3.20
N THR A 105 15.08 10.77 2.65
CA THR A 105 14.12 11.67 3.34
C THR A 105 12.74 11.04 3.34
N SER A 106 12.00 11.20 4.43
CA SER A 106 10.61 10.77 4.59
C SER A 106 9.81 11.89 5.23
N ASP A 107 8.58 12.12 4.75
CA ASP A 107 7.69 13.11 5.34
C ASP A 107 6.89 12.48 6.49
N ALA A 108 7.16 12.90 7.72
CA ALA A 108 6.47 12.39 8.91
C ALA A 108 4.97 12.71 8.91
N ASN A 109 4.55 13.74 8.16
CA ASN A 109 3.17 14.21 8.10
C ASN A 109 2.36 13.62 6.92
N GLU A 110 2.96 12.75 6.10
CA GLU A 110 2.33 12.24 4.89
C GLU A 110 0.96 11.58 5.16
N SER A 111 0.92 10.64 6.10
CA SER A 111 -0.30 9.91 6.46
C SER A 111 -1.40 10.83 7.01
N GLN A 112 -1.03 11.80 7.85
CA GLN A 112 -1.97 12.77 8.40
C GLN A 112 -2.55 13.69 7.32
N ARG A 113 -1.73 14.03 6.32
CA ARG A 113 -2.18 14.87 5.21
C ARG A 113 -3.16 14.14 4.31
N GLU A 114 -3.02 12.83 4.11
CA GLU A 114 -4.02 12.04 3.39
C GLU A 114 -5.40 12.08 4.07
N ILE A 115 -5.44 12.10 5.40
CA ILE A 115 -6.68 12.24 6.17
C ILE A 115 -7.35 13.59 5.88
N LEU A 116 -6.57 14.67 5.82
CA LEU A 116 -7.07 16.02 5.49
C LEU A 116 -7.63 16.08 4.06
N VAL A 117 -7.00 15.38 3.11
CA VAL A 117 -7.50 15.27 1.74
C VAL A 117 -8.85 14.56 1.71
N LYS A 118 -8.96 13.43 2.41
CA LYS A 118 -10.21 12.66 2.53
C LYS A 118 -11.32 13.50 3.16
N ASP A 119 -11.04 14.17 4.28
CA ASP A 119 -12.00 15.07 4.94
C ASP A 119 -12.50 16.19 4.00
N CYS A 120 -11.59 16.82 3.25
CA CYS A 120 -11.96 17.83 2.26
C CYS A 120 -12.86 17.26 1.14
N MET A 121 -12.55 16.06 0.64
CA MET A 121 -13.37 15.39 -0.37
C MET A 121 -14.77 15.06 0.16
N PHE A 122 -14.87 14.50 1.37
CA PHE A 122 -16.15 14.20 2.03
C PHE A 122 -17.00 15.46 2.25
N LYS A 123 -16.38 16.57 2.70
CA LYS A 123 -17.07 17.87 2.85
C LYS A 123 -17.62 18.41 1.54
N ARG A 124 -17.02 18.06 0.40
CA ARG A 124 -17.48 18.44 -0.95
C ARG A 124 -18.52 17.45 -1.54
N GLY A 125 -18.94 16.48 -0.74
CA GLY A 125 -19.96 15.49 -1.09
C GLY A 125 -19.45 14.37 -1.97
N TRP A 126 -18.13 14.13 -2.00
CA TRP A 126 -17.57 12.94 -2.65
C TRP A 126 -17.60 11.77 -1.69
N GLN A 127 -17.87 10.59 -2.22
CA GLN A 127 -17.87 9.34 -1.46
C GLN A 127 -16.79 8.41 -2.00
N GLN A 128 -16.11 7.70 -1.11
CA GLN A 128 -15.13 6.70 -1.49
C GLN A 128 -15.84 5.35 -1.56
N ILE A 129 -15.80 4.70 -2.73
CA ILE A 129 -16.37 3.36 -2.93
C ILE A 129 -15.26 2.37 -3.28
N GLU A 130 -15.48 1.13 -2.87
CA GLU A 130 -14.66 0.00 -3.29
C GLU A 130 -15.11 -0.46 -4.68
N VAL A 131 -14.15 -0.49 -5.61
CA VAL A 131 -14.32 -1.02 -6.95
C VAL A 131 -13.69 -2.40 -6.97
N GLN A 132 -14.52 -3.43 -7.05
CA GLN A 132 -14.04 -4.78 -7.34
C GLN A 132 -13.70 -4.86 -8.84
N GLN A 133 -12.48 -5.29 -9.14
CA GLN A 133 -12.03 -5.56 -10.52
C GLN A 133 -12.50 -6.93 -11.01
#